data_AF-A0ABD3PK56-F1
#
_entry.id   AF-A0ABD3PK56-F1
#
_cell.length_a   1.000
_cell.length_b   1.000
_cell.length_c   1.000
_cell.angle_alpha   90.00
_cell.angle_beta   90.00
_cell.angle_gamma   90.00
#
_symmetry.space_group_name_H-M   'P 1'
#
loop_
_entity.id
_entity.type
_entity.pdbx_description
1 polymer ?
#
loop_
_entity_poly.entity_id
_entity_poly.type
_entity_poly.pdbx_seq_one_letter_code
_entity_poly.pdbx_strand_id
1 'polypeptide(L)'
;MIESVRREAWRLSRSVAVPSCPSSPWKADEDLRGDCRPEVKPLPGGADISVAECAMSCCEDAKCVSWQHRRDVGCLHGWDFRFGMEKGSVSAWCSDHPPKRWKGQFLGGRDGNTMENIVAFSNRIFACDESTWNPEEEVGQCFGLGEVRPEASGSASECMRACCKDVKCEAWQWNEVLGCFYGPKMYGCKGEWDAVTYEPFVGRRKRLD
;
A
#
# COMPACT_ATOMS: atom_id res chain seq x y z
N MET A 1 20.58 -11.60 10.32
CA MET A 1 21.27 -10.84 9.24
C MET A 1 20.30 -10.13 8.28
N ILE A 2 19.13 -10.71 7.96
CA ILE A 2 18.11 -10.09 7.07
C ILE A 2 17.45 -8.83 7.69
N GLU A 3 17.30 -8.76 9.02
CA GLU A 3 16.76 -7.58 9.72
C GLU A 3 17.68 -6.35 9.71
N SER A 4 19.01 -6.55 9.61
CA SER A 4 19.99 -5.46 9.60
C SER A 4 20.00 -4.74 8.26
N VAL A 5 19.95 -5.50 7.16
CA VAL A 5 19.90 -4.97 5.79
C VAL A 5 18.58 -4.23 5.53
N ARG A 6 17.48 -4.69 6.15
CA ARG A 6 16.19 -3.99 6.17
C ARG A 6 16.21 -2.67 6.93
N ARG A 7 17.24 -2.30 7.68
CA ARG A 7 17.34 -0.96 8.33
C ARG A 7 18.23 0.01 7.54
N GLU A 8 19.22 -0.49 6.79
CA GLU A 8 20.21 0.34 6.10
C GLU A 8 19.72 0.90 4.75
N ALA A 9 18.90 0.17 4.00
CA ALA A 9 18.36 0.67 2.72
C ALA A 9 17.39 1.86 2.87
N TRP A 10 16.91 2.16 4.08
CA TRP A 10 15.94 3.24 4.33
C TRP A 10 16.57 4.60 4.68
N ARG A 11 17.87 4.65 5.03
CA ARG A 11 18.54 5.89 5.46
C ARG A 11 18.93 6.83 4.32
N LEU A 12 18.79 6.43 3.06
CA LEU A 12 19.19 7.23 1.90
C LEU A 12 18.05 8.02 1.24
N SER A 13 16.80 7.84 1.70
CA SER A 13 15.76 8.85 1.50
C SER A 13 16.09 10.01 2.44
N ARG A 14 16.33 11.22 1.92
CA ARG A 14 16.47 12.43 2.74
C ARG A 14 15.29 12.47 3.70
N SER A 15 15.55 12.19 4.98
CA SER A 15 14.53 12.24 6.01
C SER A 15 13.98 13.66 6.02
N VAL A 16 12.73 13.84 5.58
CA VAL A 16 12.06 15.13 5.70
C VAL A 16 11.99 15.45 7.18
N ALA A 17 12.56 16.58 7.59
CA ALA A 17 12.65 16.95 8.99
C ALA A 17 11.23 17.27 9.51
N VAL A 18 10.72 16.39 10.39
CA VAL A 18 9.47 16.63 11.11
C VAL A 18 9.79 17.48 12.34
N PRO A 19 9.16 18.66 12.52
CA PRO A 19 9.38 19.49 13.70
C PRO A 19 8.88 18.79 14.97
N SER A 20 9.50 19.06 16.11
CA SER A 20 9.02 18.58 17.41
C SER A 20 7.67 19.20 17.77
N CYS A 21 6.82 18.46 18.49
CA CYS A 21 5.58 18.99 19.06
C CYS A 21 5.70 19.15 20.58
N PRO A 22 5.85 20.38 21.12
CA PRO A 22 6.04 20.60 22.56
C PRO A 22 4.82 20.27 23.41
N SER A 23 3.60 20.50 22.89
CA SER A 23 2.35 20.26 23.60
C SER A 23 2.06 18.77 23.78
N SER A 24 2.38 17.96 22.77
CA SER A 24 2.15 16.52 22.77
C SER A 24 3.22 15.84 21.90
N PRO A 25 4.33 15.35 22.49
CA PRO A 25 5.43 14.78 21.73
C PRO A 25 4.99 13.67 20.77
N TRP A 26 5.59 13.63 19.58
CA TRP A 26 5.36 12.55 18.63
C TRP A 26 5.84 11.20 19.20
N LYS A 27 5.15 10.12 18.85
CA LYS A 27 5.62 8.76 19.09
C LYS A 27 6.80 8.47 18.16
N ALA A 28 7.92 8.03 18.72
CA ALA A 28 9.20 7.95 18.01
C ALA A 28 9.26 6.79 17.00
N ASP A 29 8.50 5.73 17.23
CA ASP A 29 8.55 4.47 16.46
C ASP A 29 7.26 4.21 15.66
N GLU A 30 6.45 5.24 15.41
CA GLU A 30 5.14 5.12 14.76
C GLU A 30 5.01 6.06 13.57
N ASP A 31 5.79 5.76 12.54
CA ASP A 31 5.79 6.50 11.29
C ASP A 31 4.58 6.08 10.43
N LEU A 32 3.64 7.00 10.21
CA LEU A 32 2.44 6.77 9.40
C LEU A 32 2.77 6.88 7.91
N ARG A 33 3.39 5.84 7.37
CA ARG A 33 3.94 5.83 6.00
C ARG A 33 3.01 5.24 4.95
N GLY A 34 2.07 4.42 5.39
CA GLY A 34 1.02 3.80 4.57
C GLY A 34 -0.15 4.74 4.29
N ASP A 35 -1.21 4.20 3.70
CA ASP A 35 -2.48 4.90 3.51
C ASP A 35 -3.39 4.68 4.74
N CYS A 36 -3.84 5.76 5.42
CA CYS A 36 -4.70 5.68 6.61
C CYS A 36 -6.18 6.09 6.34
N ARG A 37 -6.74 5.80 5.14
CA ARG A 37 -8.13 6.15 4.77
C ARG A 37 -9.15 5.26 5.52
N PRO A 38 -10.27 5.82 6.06
CA PRO A 38 -11.08 6.85 5.38
C PRO A 38 -11.38 8.14 6.18
N GLU A 39 -10.93 8.31 7.42
CA GLU A 39 -11.39 9.43 8.28
C GLU A 39 -10.47 10.66 8.33
N VAL A 40 -9.37 10.64 7.59
CA VAL A 40 -8.46 11.78 7.49
C VAL A 40 -9.09 12.90 6.66
N LYS A 41 -9.20 14.09 7.25
CA LYS A 41 -9.72 15.27 6.55
C LYS A 41 -8.57 16.07 5.96
N PRO A 42 -8.61 16.41 4.67
CA PRO A 42 -7.65 17.32 4.10
C PRO A 42 -7.77 18.69 4.78
N LEU A 43 -6.63 19.31 5.09
CA LEU A 43 -6.64 20.68 5.59
C LEU A 43 -7.02 21.67 4.47
N PRO A 44 -7.78 22.73 4.78
CA PRO A 44 -7.97 23.86 3.87
C PRO A 44 -6.59 24.47 3.53
N GLY A 45 -6.30 24.63 2.24
CA GLY A 45 -4.97 25.03 1.76
C GLY A 45 -4.26 23.95 0.92
N GLY A 46 -4.73 22.70 0.97
CA GLY A 46 -4.45 21.70 -0.07
C GLY A 46 -3.00 21.18 -0.13
N ALA A 47 -2.62 20.71 -1.32
CA ALA A 47 -1.34 20.07 -1.64
C ALA A 47 -0.09 20.95 -1.47
N ASP A 48 -0.28 22.26 -1.27
CA ASP A 48 0.80 23.24 -1.13
C ASP A 48 1.35 23.36 0.31
N ILE A 49 0.68 22.74 1.30
CA ILE A 49 1.12 22.73 2.70
C ILE A 49 2.38 21.86 2.80
N SER A 50 3.48 22.43 3.27
CA SER A 50 4.70 21.65 3.50
C SER A 50 4.54 20.63 4.63
N VAL A 51 5.40 19.61 4.66
CA VAL A 51 5.44 18.63 5.77
C VAL A 51 5.59 19.30 7.14
N ALA A 52 6.40 20.36 7.23
CA ALA A 52 6.61 21.07 8.48
C ALA A 52 5.35 21.83 8.92
N GLU A 53 4.67 22.52 8.00
CA GLU A 53 3.40 23.21 8.28
C GLU A 53 2.30 22.23 8.66
N CYS A 54 2.22 21.08 7.98
CA CYS A 54 1.27 20.02 8.31
C CYS A 54 1.48 19.48 9.74
N ALA A 55 2.74 19.18 10.09
CA ALA A 55 3.09 18.70 11.43
C ALA A 55 2.78 19.75 12.52
N MET A 56 3.11 21.01 12.28
CA MET A 56 2.87 22.10 13.25
C MET A 56 1.38 22.39 13.41
N SER A 57 0.62 22.42 12.32
CA SER A 57 -0.83 22.61 12.37
C SER A 57 -1.50 21.51 13.20
N CYS A 58 -1.10 20.25 13.01
CA CYS A 58 -1.60 19.17 13.85
C CYS A 58 -1.14 19.32 15.30
N CYS A 59 0.10 19.76 15.56
CA CYS A 59 0.61 19.97 16.90
C CYS A 59 -0.21 21.00 17.70
N GLU A 60 -0.59 22.09 17.06
CA GLU A 60 -1.36 23.20 17.65
C GLU A 60 -2.85 22.87 17.81
N ASP A 61 -3.41 22.00 16.97
CA ASP A 61 -4.78 21.54 17.09
C ASP A 61 -4.92 20.44 18.15
N ALA A 62 -5.60 20.77 19.25
CA ALA A 62 -5.91 19.83 20.34
C ALA A 62 -6.76 18.62 19.90
N LYS A 63 -7.51 18.73 18.79
CA LYS A 63 -8.30 17.62 18.23
C LYS A 63 -7.52 16.75 17.27
N CYS A 64 -6.40 17.24 16.73
CA CYS A 64 -5.54 16.45 15.86
C CYS A 64 -4.69 15.50 16.70
N VAL A 65 -4.79 14.20 16.45
CA VAL A 65 -3.96 13.16 17.11
C VAL A 65 -2.88 12.66 16.16
N SER A 66 -3.19 12.61 14.87
CA SER A 66 -2.32 12.10 13.83
C SER A 66 -2.37 12.97 12.59
N TRP A 67 -1.29 12.94 11.81
CA TRP A 67 -1.25 13.62 10.52
C TRP A 67 -0.47 12.79 9.52
N GLN A 68 -0.78 13.00 8.24
CA GLN A 68 -0.03 12.47 7.12
C GLN A 68 0.10 13.53 6.03
N HIS A 69 1.20 13.51 5.30
CA HIS A 69 1.44 14.36 4.15
C HIS A 69 2.04 13.55 3.00
N ARG A 70 1.54 13.77 1.80
CA ARG A 70 2.16 13.32 0.54
C ARG A 70 1.95 14.39 -0.53
N ARG A 71 2.87 14.53 -1.49
CA ARG A 71 2.87 15.64 -2.44
C ARG A 71 1.57 15.80 -3.25
N ASP A 72 0.97 14.70 -3.70
CA ASP A 72 -0.29 14.68 -4.45
C ASP A 72 -1.55 14.80 -3.58
N VAL A 73 -1.45 14.43 -2.29
CA VAL A 73 -2.60 14.40 -1.37
C VAL A 73 -2.67 15.64 -0.49
N GLY A 74 -1.53 16.28 -0.23
CA GLY A 74 -1.38 17.36 0.74
C GLY A 74 -1.42 16.87 2.18
N CYS A 75 -1.73 17.81 3.08
CA CYS A 75 -1.81 17.55 4.52
C CYS A 75 -3.16 16.95 4.90
N LEU A 76 -3.10 15.86 5.65
CA LEU A 76 -4.24 15.15 6.21
C LEU A 76 -4.16 15.16 7.74
N HIS A 77 -5.23 15.58 8.41
CA HIS A 77 -5.37 15.47 9.86
C HIS A 77 -6.35 14.36 10.24
N GLY A 78 -6.00 13.59 11.26
CA GLY A 78 -6.77 12.46 11.73
C GLY A 78 -6.84 12.34 13.25
N TRP A 79 -7.76 11.48 13.67
CA TRP A 79 -7.88 11.00 15.05
C TRP A 79 -6.81 9.94 15.34
N ASP A 80 -6.95 9.22 16.45
CA ASP A 80 -6.01 8.15 16.82
C ASP A 80 -6.07 6.97 15.82
N PHE A 81 -5.19 6.98 14.81
CA PHE A 81 -5.03 5.84 13.91
C PHE A 81 -4.33 4.70 14.62
N ARG A 82 -4.82 3.49 14.36
CA ARG A 82 -4.24 2.24 14.83
C ARG A 82 -3.30 1.71 13.75
N PHE A 83 -2.10 1.31 14.16
CA PHE A 83 -1.07 0.84 13.24
C PHE A 83 -1.20 -0.67 13.02
N GLY A 84 -1.32 -1.10 11.76
CA GLY A 84 -1.43 -2.52 11.42
C GLY A 84 -2.64 -3.21 12.06
N MET A 85 -2.42 -4.35 12.73
CA MET A 85 -3.46 -5.22 13.30
C MET A 85 -3.87 -4.87 14.75
N GLU A 86 -3.57 -3.66 15.22
CA GLU A 86 -4.10 -3.17 16.51
C GLU A 86 -5.65 -3.23 16.47
N LYS A 87 -6.24 -4.19 17.21
CA LYS A 87 -7.68 -4.50 17.23
C LYS A 87 -8.56 -3.24 17.22
N GLY A 88 -9.31 -3.02 16.14
CA GLY A 88 -10.21 -1.87 15.96
C GLY A 88 -11.11 -2.03 14.74
N SER A 89 -12.07 -1.13 14.57
CA SER A 89 -12.90 -1.06 13.36
C SER A 89 -12.07 -0.68 12.14
N VAL A 90 -12.51 -1.11 10.95
CA VAL A 90 -11.86 -0.82 9.65
C VAL A 90 -11.60 0.69 9.44
N SER A 91 -12.38 1.55 10.08
CA SER A 91 -12.30 3.01 9.93
C SER A 91 -11.05 3.67 10.52
N ALA A 92 -10.34 3.02 11.46
CA ALA A 92 -9.14 3.57 12.10
C ALA A 92 -7.84 2.89 11.64
N TRP A 93 -7.91 2.08 10.58
CA TRP A 93 -6.79 1.29 10.09
C TRP A 93 -5.79 2.14 9.30
N CYS A 94 -4.51 1.99 9.61
CA CYS A 94 -3.43 2.48 8.78
C CYS A 94 -2.48 1.36 8.38
N SER A 95 -2.14 1.32 7.09
CA SER A 95 -1.13 0.39 6.58
C SER A 95 0.22 0.65 7.26
N ASP A 96 0.79 -0.40 7.83
CA ASP A 96 2.13 -0.41 8.42
C ASP A 96 3.24 -0.40 7.37
N HIS A 97 2.88 -0.66 6.12
CA HIS A 97 3.78 -0.60 4.99
C HIS A 97 3.54 0.65 4.14
N PRO A 98 4.61 1.29 3.63
CA PRO A 98 4.47 2.36 2.65
C PRO A 98 3.80 1.84 1.37
N PRO A 99 3.07 2.69 0.63
CA PRO A 99 2.66 2.37 -0.73
C PRO A 99 3.88 1.89 -1.54
N LYS A 100 3.67 0.84 -2.31
CA LYS A 100 4.67 0.26 -3.20
C LYS A 100 3.99 -0.20 -4.47
N ARG A 101 4.76 -0.22 -5.56
CA ARG A 101 4.34 -0.91 -6.78
C ARG A 101 4.25 -2.40 -6.49
N TRP A 102 3.16 -2.99 -6.92
CA TRP A 102 2.94 -4.43 -6.98
C TRP A 102 3.30 -4.91 -8.37
N LYS A 103 3.54 -6.21 -8.48
CA LYS A 103 3.47 -6.91 -9.76
C LYS A 103 2.23 -7.76 -9.74
N GLY A 104 1.51 -7.85 -10.83
CA GLY A 104 0.29 -8.65 -10.86
C GLY A 104 -0.38 -8.63 -12.21
N GLN A 105 -1.22 -9.62 -12.42
CA GLN A 105 -1.94 -9.83 -13.67
C GLN A 105 -3.16 -10.73 -13.44
N PHE A 106 -4.20 -10.49 -14.22
CA PHE A 106 -5.31 -11.41 -14.40
C PHE A 106 -4.92 -12.57 -15.34
N LEU A 107 -5.25 -13.81 -14.96
CA LEU A 107 -5.17 -14.98 -15.83
C LEU A 107 -6.44 -15.14 -16.69
N GLY A 108 -7.60 -14.70 -16.18
CA GLY A 108 -8.88 -14.67 -16.87
C GLY A 108 -9.37 -13.23 -17.03
N GLY A 109 -10.08 -12.91 -18.12
CA GLY A 109 -10.48 -11.53 -18.44
C GLY A 109 -11.11 -10.74 -17.28
N ARG A 110 -10.81 -9.43 -17.21
CA ARG A 110 -11.06 -8.52 -16.07
C ARG A 110 -12.52 -8.45 -15.58
N ASP A 111 -13.49 -8.66 -16.48
CA ASP A 111 -14.87 -8.25 -16.24
C ASP A 111 -15.84 -9.38 -15.88
N GLY A 112 -15.39 -10.63 -15.76
CA GLY A 112 -16.28 -11.76 -15.46
C GLY A 112 -17.48 -11.90 -16.42
N ASN A 113 -17.46 -11.22 -17.56
CA ASN A 113 -18.56 -11.17 -18.52
C ASN A 113 -18.42 -12.35 -19.48
N THR A 114 -19.41 -13.23 -19.43
CA THR A 114 -19.42 -14.64 -19.85
C THR A 114 -19.53 -14.88 -21.36
N MET A 115 -18.84 -14.12 -22.19
CA MET A 115 -18.58 -14.54 -23.57
C MET A 115 -17.09 -14.86 -23.72
N GLU A 116 -16.82 -16.14 -24.00
CA GLU A 116 -15.54 -16.72 -24.43
C GLU A 116 -14.70 -17.47 -23.38
N ASN A 117 -15.09 -18.71 -23.09
CA ASN A 117 -14.18 -19.70 -22.50
C ASN A 117 -12.93 -19.95 -23.39
N ILE A 118 -13.01 -19.70 -24.70
CA ILE A 118 -11.87 -19.84 -25.63
C ILE A 118 -10.88 -18.68 -25.46
N VAL A 119 -11.37 -17.45 -25.29
CA VAL A 119 -10.49 -16.29 -25.04
C VAL A 119 -9.96 -16.31 -23.62
N ALA A 120 -10.75 -16.72 -22.62
CA ALA A 120 -10.25 -16.93 -21.27
C ALA A 120 -9.13 -17.99 -21.20
N PHE A 121 -9.27 -19.11 -21.92
CA PHE A 121 -8.23 -20.15 -21.98
C PHE A 121 -6.96 -19.64 -22.67
N SER A 122 -7.11 -18.92 -23.78
CA SER A 122 -5.98 -18.33 -24.52
C SER A 122 -5.26 -17.30 -23.66
N ASN A 123 -6.00 -16.44 -22.95
CA ASN A 123 -5.46 -15.46 -22.03
C ASN A 123 -4.65 -16.10 -20.90
N ARG A 124 -5.15 -17.21 -20.32
CA ARG A 124 -4.40 -17.95 -19.30
C ARG A 124 -3.08 -18.48 -19.85
N ILE A 125 -3.06 -19.04 -21.05
CA ILE A 125 -1.80 -19.55 -21.66
C ILE A 125 -0.77 -18.42 -21.74
N PHE A 126 -1.14 -17.25 -22.25
CA PHE A 126 -0.22 -16.12 -22.36
C PHE A 126 0.18 -15.53 -21.00
N ALA A 127 -0.75 -15.40 -20.07
CA ALA A 127 -0.50 -14.88 -18.72
C ALA A 127 0.34 -15.84 -17.85
N CYS A 128 0.42 -17.12 -18.23
CA CYS A 128 1.21 -18.16 -17.57
C CYS A 128 2.56 -18.46 -18.23
N ASP A 129 2.92 -17.72 -19.28
CA ASP A 129 4.20 -17.86 -19.97
C ASP A 129 5.07 -16.62 -19.67
N GLU A 130 6.26 -16.81 -19.12
CA GLU A 130 7.18 -15.72 -18.76
C GLU A 130 7.64 -14.87 -19.96
N SER A 131 7.48 -15.37 -21.18
CA SER A 131 7.78 -14.62 -22.40
C SER A 131 6.64 -13.69 -22.84
N THR A 132 5.42 -13.91 -22.34
CA THR A 132 4.23 -13.14 -22.75
C THR A 132 3.40 -12.56 -21.61
N TRP A 133 3.68 -12.94 -20.36
CA TRP A 133 3.03 -12.37 -19.19
C TRP A 133 3.33 -10.87 -19.05
N ASN A 134 2.42 -10.15 -18.37
CA ASN A 134 2.57 -8.74 -18.10
C ASN A 134 2.51 -8.48 -16.58
N PRO A 135 3.63 -8.59 -15.85
CA PRO A 135 3.65 -8.38 -14.40
C PRO A 135 3.35 -6.94 -14.00
N GLU A 136 3.34 -5.98 -14.92
CA GLU A 136 3.02 -4.57 -14.65
C GLU A 136 1.57 -4.22 -15.02
N GLU A 137 0.69 -5.22 -15.21
CA GLU A 137 -0.74 -4.96 -15.49
C GLU A 137 -1.45 -4.38 -14.25
N GLU A 138 -1.17 -4.91 -13.06
CA GLU A 138 -1.80 -4.49 -11.81
C GLU A 138 -0.75 -4.00 -10.80
N VAL A 139 -0.27 -2.79 -11.04
CA VAL A 139 0.83 -2.15 -10.31
C VAL A 139 0.46 -1.60 -8.93
N GLY A 140 -0.82 -1.51 -8.60
CA GLY A 140 -1.26 -1.11 -7.27
C GLY A 140 -1.93 -2.25 -6.52
N GLN A 141 -2.04 -2.12 -5.21
CA GLN A 141 -2.65 -3.14 -4.36
C GLN A 141 -4.09 -3.42 -4.81
N CYS A 142 -4.41 -4.69 -5.03
CA CYS A 142 -5.77 -5.19 -5.19
C CYS A 142 -6.19 -5.97 -3.94
N PHE A 143 -7.50 -6.20 -3.83
CA PHE A 143 -8.11 -6.98 -2.76
C PHE A 143 -8.77 -8.25 -3.33
N GLY A 144 -9.05 -9.22 -2.47
CA GLY A 144 -9.73 -10.48 -2.87
C GLY A 144 -8.81 -11.68 -3.11
N LEU A 145 -7.49 -11.49 -3.05
CA LEU A 145 -6.48 -12.54 -3.32
C LEU A 145 -6.16 -13.44 -2.12
N GLY A 146 -6.84 -13.23 -0.97
CA GLY A 146 -6.64 -14.03 0.24
C GLY A 146 -5.35 -13.67 1.00
N GLU A 147 -4.82 -14.65 1.72
CA GLU A 147 -3.60 -14.52 2.54
C GLU A 147 -2.33 -14.67 1.70
N VAL A 148 -1.20 -14.23 2.27
CA VAL A 148 0.13 -14.43 1.69
C VAL A 148 0.40 -15.93 1.47
N ARG A 149 1.14 -16.24 0.39
CA ARG A 149 1.59 -17.58 -0.01
C ARG A 149 3.11 -17.66 0.12
N PRO A 150 3.65 -17.98 1.31
CA PRO A 150 5.10 -17.92 1.57
C PRO A 150 5.92 -18.77 0.60
N GLU A 151 5.38 -19.91 0.17
CA GLU A 151 6.00 -20.86 -0.74
C GLU A 151 6.20 -20.32 -2.17
N ALA A 152 5.47 -19.27 -2.54
CA ALA A 152 5.53 -18.64 -3.87
C ALA A 152 6.02 -17.18 -3.80
N SER A 153 6.58 -16.76 -2.66
CA SER A 153 6.89 -15.35 -2.39
C SER A 153 8.30 -14.92 -2.80
N GLY A 154 9.14 -15.81 -3.34
CA GLY A 154 10.53 -15.49 -3.70
C GLY A 154 10.64 -14.52 -4.88
N SER A 155 9.68 -14.55 -5.82
CA SER A 155 9.61 -13.60 -6.93
C SER A 155 8.20 -13.49 -7.54
N ALA A 156 7.98 -12.47 -8.36
CA ALA A 156 6.76 -12.37 -9.16
C ALA A 156 6.58 -13.57 -10.11
N SER A 157 7.66 -14.10 -10.69
CA SER A 157 7.59 -15.28 -11.58
C SER A 157 7.18 -16.53 -10.81
N GLU A 158 7.68 -16.71 -9.57
CA GLU A 158 7.23 -17.80 -8.70
C GLU A 158 5.76 -17.65 -8.33
N CYS A 159 5.31 -16.43 -8.04
CA CYS A 159 3.92 -16.13 -7.72
C CYS A 159 2.98 -16.44 -8.90
N MET A 160 3.33 -15.99 -10.10
CA MET A 160 2.62 -16.33 -11.33
C MET A 160 2.57 -17.85 -11.53
N ARG A 161 3.72 -18.54 -11.45
CA ARG A 161 3.78 -20.00 -11.64
C ARG A 161 2.93 -20.76 -10.63
N ALA A 162 2.86 -20.30 -9.39
CA ALA A 162 2.00 -20.88 -8.37
C ALA A 162 0.51 -20.70 -8.70
N CYS A 163 0.10 -19.48 -9.07
CA CYS A 163 -1.27 -19.21 -9.52
C CYS A 163 -1.63 -20.04 -10.77
N CYS A 164 -0.73 -20.14 -11.75
CA CYS A 164 -0.97 -20.90 -12.97
C CYS A 164 -1.17 -22.40 -12.75
N LYS A 165 -0.54 -22.98 -11.71
CA LYS A 165 -0.76 -24.37 -11.28
C LYS A 165 -2.10 -24.58 -10.57
N ASP A 166 -2.65 -23.54 -9.96
CA ASP A 166 -3.97 -23.60 -9.33
C ASP A 166 -5.07 -23.31 -10.35
N VAL A 167 -5.86 -24.33 -10.67
CA VAL A 167 -6.98 -24.25 -11.63
C VAL A 167 -8.07 -23.26 -11.23
N LYS A 168 -8.13 -22.87 -9.94
CA LYS A 168 -9.08 -21.88 -9.43
C LYS A 168 -8.52 -20.46 -9.41
N CYS A 169 -7.22 -20.30 -9.66
CA CYS A 169 -6.61 -18.99 -9.63
C CYS A 169 -6.91 -18.24 -10.92
N GLU A 170 -7.42 -17.02 -10.81
CA GLU A 170 -7.70 -16.14 -11.96
C GLU A 170 -6.89 -14.84 -11.90
N ALA A 171 -6.17 -14.60 -10.80
CA ALA A 171 -5.39 -13.40 -10.59
C ALA A 171 -4.31 -13.62 -9.55
N TRP A 172 -3.17 -12.96 -9.73
CA TRP A 172 -2.07 -12.97 -8.78
C TRP A 172 -1.48 -11.57 -8.60
N GLN A 173 -0.93 -11.32 -7.42
CA GLN A 173 -0.13 -10.14 -7.11
C GLN A 173 1.07 -10.51 -6.22
N TRP A 174 2.19 -9.87 -6.46
CA TRP A 174 3.43 -10.03 -5.72
C TRP A 174 3.96 -8.67 -5.28
N ASN A 175 4.41 -8.62 -4.04
CA ASN A 175 5.08 -7.48 -3.45
C ASN A 175 6.41 -7.94 -2.86
N GLU A 176 7.49 -7.20 -3.12
CA GLU A 176 8.84 -7.57 -2.68
C GLU A 176 9.02 -7.68 -1.15
N VAL A 177 8.14 -7.04 -0.37
CA VAL A 177 8.19 -7.07 1.10
C VAL A 177 7.20 -8.08 1.67
N LEU A 178 5.98 -8.07 1.13
CA LEU A 178 4.87 -8.86 1.66
C LEU A 178 4.80 -10.28 1.09
N GLY A 179 5.28 -10.48 -0.14
CA GLY A 179 5.25 -11.76 -0.84
C GLY A 179 4.12 -11.88 -1.85
N CYS A 180 3.72 -13.13 -2.10
CA CYS A 180 2.76 -13.52 -3.13
C CYS A 180 1.34 -13.66 -2.58
N PHE A 181 0.37 -13.23 -3.37
CA PHE A 181 -1.06 -13.35 -3.12
C PHE A 181 -1.71 -13.80 -4.43
N TYR A 182 -2.58 -14.81 -4.39
CA TYR A 182 -3.29 -15.25 -5.59
C TYR A 182 -4.62 -15.89 -5.24
N GLY A 183 -5.61 -15.75 -6.13
CA GLY A 183 -6.96 -16.20 -5.86
C GLY A 183 -7.88 -16.17 -7.07
N PRO A 184 -9.16 -16.55 -6.89
CA PRO A 184 -10.12 -16.66 -7.98
C PRO A 184 -10.62 -15.32 -8.52
N LYS A 185 -10.39 -14.22 -7.79
CA LYS A 185 -10.82 -12.87 -8.16
C LYS A 185 -9.90 -11.84 -7.51
N MET A 186 -9.70 -10.71 -8.16
CA MET A 186 -9.22 -9.49 -7.52
C MET A 186 -10.13 -8.31 -7.86
N TYR A 187 -10.22 -7.34 -6.95
CA TYR A 187 -11.06 -6.16 -7.09
C TYR A 187 -10.44 -4.96 -6.37
N GLY A 188 -10.91 -3.76 -6.67
CA GLY A 188 -10.44 -2.54 -6.02
C GLY A 188 -8.95 -2.25 -6.26
N CYS A 189 -8.40 -2.74 -7.38
CA CYS A 189 -7.02 -2.50 -7.78
C CYS A 189 -6.76 -1.01 -7.89
N LYS A 190 -5.78 -0.51 -7.13
CA LYS A 190 -5.32 0.87 -7.26
C LYS A 190 -4.61 1.01 -8.62
N GLY A 191 -5.22 1.73 -9.57
CA GLY A 191 -4.72 1.86 -10.94
C GLY A 191 -3.46 2.73 -11.08
N GLU A 192 -2.86 2.66 -12.26
CA GLU A 192 -1.65 3.38 -12.66
C GLU A 192 -1.99 4.79 -13.15
N TRP A 193 -1.74 5.83 -12.34
CA TRP A 193 -1.90 7.21 -12.81
C TRP A 193 -0.78 8.17 -12.40
N ASP A 194 0.00 7.87 -11.35
CA ASP A 194 1.17 8.70 -11.01
C ASP A 194 2.18 7.91 -10.14
N ALA A 195 3.48 8.03 -10.43
CA ALA A 195 4.55 7.52 -9.57
C ALA A 195 4.43 8.06 -8.13
N VAL A 196 3.91 9.27 -7.97
CA VAL A 196 3.65 9.90 -6.67
C VAL A 196 2.65 9.08 -5.81
N THR A 197 1.76 8.29 -6.44
CA THR A 197 0.83 7.41 -5.71
C THR A 197 1.54 6.34 -4.88
N TYR A 198 2.77 6.00 -5.25
CA TYR A 198 3.62 5.02 -4.56
C TYR A 198 4.70 5.67 -3.68
N GLU A 199 4.73 7.00 -3.58
CA GLU A 199 5.57 7.66 -2.58
C GLU A 199 5.01 7.36 -1.16
N PRO A 200 5.89 7.11 -0.17
CA PRO A 200 5.46 6.97 1.21
C PRO A 200 4.88 8.29 1.72
N PHE A 201 3.84 8.20 2.54
CA PHE A 201 3.44 9.34 3.35
C PHE A 201 4.55 9.67 4.36
N VAL A 202 4.64 10.94 4.71
CA VAL A 202 5.32 11.38 5.93
C VAL A 202 4.24 11.69 6.94
N GLY A 203 4.29 11.06 8.11
CA GLY A 203 3.26 11.27 9.13
C GLY A 203 3.71 10.78 10.50
N ARG A 204 3.03 11.28 11.53
CA ARG A 204 3.29 10.95 12.94
C ARG A 204 1.99 10.91 13.74
N ARG A 205 2.05 10.22 14.87
CA ARG A 205 1.01 10.18 15.90
C ARG A 205 1.50 10.83 17.19
N LYS A 206 0.67 11.64 17.85
CA LYS A 206 0.95 12.21 19.17
C LYS A 206 0.96 11.13 20.24
N ARG A 207 1.69 11.35 21.32
CA ARG A 207 1.44 10.66 22.60
C ARG A 207 0.24 11.33 23.27
N LEU A 208 -0.82 10.54 23.48
CA LEU A 208 -1.94 10.93 24.32
C LEU A 208 -1.59 10.42 25.73
N ASP A 209 -1.41 11.36 26.65
CA ASP A 209 -1.17 11.12 28.07
C ASP A 209 -2.46 10.74 28.82
#